data_AF-D6V0A4-F1
#
_entry.id   AF-D6V0A4-F1
#
_cell.length_a   1.000
_cell.length_b   1.000
_cell.length_c   1.000
_cell.angle_alpha   90.00
_cell.angle_beta   90.00
_cell.angle_gamma   90.00
#
_symmetry.space_group_name_H-M   'P 1'
#
loop_
_entity.id
_entity.type
_entity.pdbx_description
1 polymer ?
#
loop_
_entity_poly.entity_id
_entity_poly.type
_entity_poly.pdbx_seq_one_letter_code
_entity_poly.pdbx_strand_id
1 'polypeptide(L)' 'MTKSIVAIAAPLGISVHDHIIVGKNGHSSLKGMKLM' A
#
# COMPACT_ATOMS: atom_id res chain seq x y z
N MET A 1 3.42 -9.25 1.26
CA MET A 1 4.22 -8.20 0.58
C MET A 1 4.01 -6.82 1.20
N THR A 2 2.82 -6.21 1.17
CA THR A 2 2.57 -4.83 1.67
C THR A 2 3.12 -4.57 3.06
N LYS A 3 2.79 -5.41 4.05
CA LYS A 3 3.29 -5.27 5.44
C LYS A 3 4.82 -5.32 5.53
N SER A 4 5.47 -6.15 4.70
CA SER A 4 6.93 -6.26 4.63
C SER A 4 7.55 -4.97 4.08
N ILE A 5 6.96 -4.40 3.02
CA ILE A 5 7.43 -3.12 2.44
C ILE A 5 7.26 -1.99 3.45
N VAL A 6 6.11 -1.92 4.13
CA VAL A 6 5.86 -0.94 5.21
C VAL A 6 6.93 -1.06 6.30
N ALA A 7 7.23 -2.28 6.75
CA ALA A 7 8.25 -2.52 7.78
C ALA A 7 9.65 -2.09 7.34
N ILE A 8 10.00 -2.28 6.06
CA ILE A 8 11.29 -1.85 5.50
C ILE A 8 11.38 -0.32 5.37
N ALA A 9 10.28 0.35 5.01
CA ALA A 9 10.23 1.79 4.79
C ALA A 9 10.23 2.61 6.11
N ALA A 10 9.66 2.04 7.19
CA ALA A 10 9.55 2.70 8.49
C ALA A 10 10.88 3.24 9.06
N PRO A 11 11.99 2.46 9.17
CA PRO A 11 13.26 2.98 9.69
C PRO A 11 13.91 4.04 8.80
N LEU A 12 13.50 4.14 7.53
CA LEU A 12 13.96 5.16 6.59
C LEU A 12 13.15 6.46 6.69
N GLY A 13 12.13 6.51 7.56
CA GLY A 13 11.20 7.64 7.67
C GLY A 13 10.27 7.78 6.46
N ILE A 14 10.10 6.72 5.65
CA ILE A 14 9.29 6.74 4.43
C ILE A 14 7.90 6.17 4.74
N SER A 15 6.85 6.97 4.50
CA SER A 15 5.47 6.52 4.65
C SER A 15 4.93 5.85 3.38
N VAL A 16 4.37 4.66 3.52
CA VAL A 16 3.59 4.01 2.47
C VAL A 16 2.12 4.41 2.63
N HIS A 17 1.64 5.29 1.76
CA HIS A 17 0.31 5.88 1.90
C HIS A 17 -0.83 4.94 1.49
N ASP A 18 -0.60 4.10 0.48
CA ASP A 18 -1.57 3.15 -0.03
C ASP A 18 -0.89 2.06 -0.86
N HIS A 19 -1.56 0.93 -1.01
CA HIS A 19 -1.26 -0.07 -2.02
C HIS A 19 -2.43 -0.11 -2.99
N ILE A 20 -2.18 0.34 -4.21
CA ILE A 20 -3.18 0.39 -5.28
C ILE A 20 -2.92 -0.76 -6.25
N ILE A 21 -3.93 -1.61 -6.47
CA ILE A 21 -3.91 -2.63 -7.52
C ILE A 21 -4.65 -2.05 -8.73
N VAL A 22 -3.96 -1.91 -9.86
CA VAL A 22 -4.51 -1.32 -11.09
C VAL A 22 -4.89 -2.41 -12.09
N GLY A 23 -6.05 -2.29 -12.72
CA GLY A 23 -6.53 -3.14 -13.80
C GLY A 23 -7.03 -2.31 -14.99
N LYS A 24 -7.47 -3.00 -16.06
CA LYS A 24 -7.86 -2.36 -17.33
C LYS A 24 -8.92 -1.25 -17.18
N ASN A 25 -9.88 -1.44 -16.26
CA ASN A 25 -11.03 -0.55 -16.08
C ASN A 25 -11.05 0.19 -14.73
N GLY A 26 -9.91 0.28 -14.03
CA GLY A 26 -9.85 1.00 -12.76
C GLY A 26 -8.80 0.48 -11.81
N HIS A 27 -9.00 0.73 -10.52
CA HIS A 27 -8.08 0.31 -9.47
C HIS A 27 -8.81 0.00 -8.17
N SER A 28 -8.14 -0.73 -7.27
CA SER A 28 -8.58 -0.96 -5.91
C SER A 28 -7.53 -0.45 -4.93
N SER A 29 -7.96 0.34 -3.96
CA SER A 29 -7.13 0.89 -2.87
C SER A 29 -7.24 -0.01 -1.65
N LEU A 30 -6.13 -0.57 -1.19
CA LEU A 30 -6.14 -1.39 0.03
C LEU A 30 -6.45 -0.55 1.26
N LYS A 31 -5.99 0.72 1.31
CA LYS A 31 -6.33 1.65 2.38
C LYS A 31 -7.82 1.98 2.37
N GLY A 32 -8.40 2.26 1.21
CA GLY A 32 -9.83 2.54 1.04
C GLY A 32 -10.71 1.35 1.44
N MET A 33 -10.22 0.13 1.23
CA MET A 33 -10.87 -1.11 1.68
C MET A 33 -10.57 -1.48 3.14
N LYS A 34 -9.77 -0.68 3.86
CA LYS A 34 -9.34 -0.93 5.26
C LYS A 34 -8.59 -2.25 5.46
N LEU A 35 -7.77 -2.64 4.46
CA LEU A 35 -6.98 -3.87 4.46
C LEU A 35 -5.49 -3.65 4.79
N MET A 36 -5.07 -2.39 4.99
CA MET A 36 -3.72 -2.00 5.39
C MET A 36 -3.74 -0.91 6.46
#